data_AF-A0A7C6UCC6-F1
#
_entry.id   AF-A0A7C6UCC6-F1
#
_cell.length_a   1.000
_cell.length_b   1.000
_cell.length_c   1.000
_cell.angle_alpha   90.00
_cell.angle_beta   90.00
_cell.angle_gamma   90.00
#
_symmetry.space_group_name_H-M   'P 1'
#
loop_
_entity.id
_entity.type
_entity.pdbx_description
1 polymer ?
#
loop_
_entity_poly.entity_id
_entity_poly.type
_entity_poly.pdbx_seq_one_letter_code
_entity_poly.pdbx_strand_id
1 'polypeptide(L)'
;EVNYLVEYPVAVTGSLSQEHLLLPPEVLITSMKVHQRYFPVMDLSGKSLLPYFIGISNHRLLENTRSGYEKVLQARLTDARFFFEEDQKMPLEAYVNRLSKVIFQESLGSLDYKRRRLLNLAGFLCSKLALPSSQRQSIERIAHLCKADLVTQMVKEFPELQGVMGREYARLSGEPEAVARGIYEHYLPRYGGDELPRTLEGALVSLADRLDTLAGCLATGIQPTGSQDPYGLRRQAQGMVAILLDYKIEISLHSMLKEALAVPASQAGLTSDRYKAVFSSLVEFINGRINFLLQEKGLSSEVIAAATAVPFGSIVELYERASALEKHLNSKMLQDIVTAYHRVANLAKSSPGGEVNSSWFEDEAEQGLYRSYLEVRERLELELPDRRYEACLSLLQELREPVDYFFDQVLVMTEQQRQRENRLNLLAAVQGLFKRVADFSLLAEIAGRNNIA
;
A
#
# COMPACT_ATOMS: atom_id res chain seq x y z
N GLU A 1 -25.31 -2.34 11.85
CA GLU A 1 -25.86 -1.32 12.75
C GLU A 1 -27.36 -1.57 12.91
N VAL A 2 -27.92 -1.43 14.13
CA VAL A 2 -29.34 -1.69 14.42
C VAL A 2 -30.08 -0.49 14.99
N ASN A 3 -29.47 0.69 14.90
CA ASN A 3 -30.04 1.94 15.40
C ASN A 3 -31.34 2.27 14.65
N TYR A 4 -32.31 2.86 15.36
CA TYR A 4 -33.60 3.31 14.83
C TYR A 4 -34.45 2.22 14.15
N LEU A 5 -34.23 0.94 14.49
CA LEU A 5 -35.03 -0.16 13.95
C LEU A 5 -36.45 -0.23 14.53
N VAL A 6 -36.60 0.09 15.80
CA VAL A 6 -37.83 -0.09 16.58
C VAL A 6 -37.95 1.01 17.63
N GLU A 7 -39.19 1.35 18.02
CA GLU A 7 -39.48 2.39 19.01
C GLU A 7 -39.27 1.87 20.45
N TYR A 8 -39.58 0.59 20.70
CA TYR A 8 -39.49 -0.05 22.01
C TYR A 8 -38.65 -1.33 21.93
N PRO A 9 -37.30 -1.22 21.98
CA PRO A 9 -36.41 -2.37 21.78
C PRO A 9 -36.47 -3.34 22.95
N VAL A 10 -36.88 -4.58 22.66
CA VAL A 10 -36.85 -5.71 23.60
C VAL A 10 -35.95 -6.80 23.06
N ALA A 11 -34.93 -7.17 23.82
CA ALA A 11 -34.03 -8.26 23.46
C ALA A 11 -34.73 -9.62 23.61
N VAL A 12 -34.68 -10.43 22.55
CA VAL A 12 -35.24 -11.78 22.50
C VAL A 12 -34.11 -12.76 22.20
N THR A 13 -33.82 -13.65 23.15
CA THR A 13 -32.87 -14.75 22.95
C THR A 13 -33.54 -15.88 22.19
N GLY A 14 -32.88 -16.36 21.13
CA GLY A 14 -33.23 -17.57 20.38
C GLY A 14 -32.06 -18.53 20.26
N SER A 15 -32.33 -19.72 19.75
CA SER A 15 -31.35 -20.81 19.61
C SER A 15 -31.22 -21.30 18.16
N LEU A 16 -30.06 -21.88 17.84
CA LEU A 16 -29.78 -22.52 16.55
C LEU A 16 -29.94 -24.04 16.67
N SER A 17 -30.47 -24.68 15.63
CA SER A 17 -30.50 -26.15 15.58
C SER A 17 -29.10 -26.72 15.34
N GLN A 18 -28.83 -27.89 15.92
CA GLN A 18 -27.54 -28.59 15.80
C GLN A 18 -27.12 -28.83 14.34
N GLU A 19 -28.09 -29.07 13.45
CA GLU A 19 -27.85 -29.30 12.03
C GLU A 19 -27.22 -28.12 11.28
N HIS A 20 -27.46 -26.87 11.74
CA HIS A 20 -26.85 -25.69 11.11
C HIS A 20 -25.44 -25.43 11.62
N LEU A 21 -25.03 -26.04 12.73
CA LEU A 21 -23.67 -25.91 13.27
C LEU A 21 -22.61 -26.61 12.39
N LEU A 22 -23.03 -27.36 11.37
CA LEU A 22 -22.16 -27.91 10.33
C LEU A 22 -21.69 -26.85 9.33
N LEU A 23 -22.39 -25.72 9.24
CA LEU A 23 -21.98 -24.60 8.40
C LEU A 23 -20.77 -23.89 9.03
N PRO A 24 -19.86 -23.34 8.21
CA PRO A 24 -18.79 -22.48 8.72
C PRO A 24 -19.36 -21.35 9.60
N PRO A 25 -18.72 -21.02 10.76
CA PRO A 25 -19.22 -19.99 11.68
C PRO A 25 -19.47 -18.64 11.01
N GLU A 26 -18.67 -18.26 10.02
CA GLU A 26 -18.83 -17.02 9.26
C GLU A 26 -20.14 -16.98 8.46
N VAL A 27 -20.63 -18.12 7.96
CA VAL A 27 -21.94 -18.23 7.28
C VAL A 27 -23.07 -17.94 8.26
N LEU A 28 -22.97 -18.53 9.46
CA LEU A 28 -23.94 -18.32 10.54
C LEU A 28 -23.95 -16.86 10.98
N ILE A 29 -22.78 -16.29 11.26
CA ILE A 29 -22.59 -14.90 11.69
C ILE A 29 -23.11 -13.92 10.64
N THR A 30 -22.79 -14.15 9.37
CA THR A 30 -23.23 -13.27 8.27
C THR A 30 -24.74 -13.32 8.08
N SER A 31 -25.32 -14.52 8.11
CA SER A 31 -26.77 -14.71 8.02
C SER A 31 -27.51 -13.99 9.16
N MET A 32 -26.99 -14.09 10.39
CA MET A 32 -27.54 -13.37 11.53
C MET A 32 -27.38 -11.85 11.40
N LYS A 33 -26.15 -11.35 11.19
CA LYS A 33 -25.84 -9.91 11.26
C LYS A 33 -26.36 -9.13 10.06
N VAL A 34 -26.17 -9.65 8.85
CA VAL A 34 -26.47 -8.91 7.61
C VAL A 34 -27.92 -9.09 7.19
N HIS A 35 -28.42 -10.33 7.17
CA HIS A 35 -29.75 -10.63 6.63
C HIS A 35 -30.87 -10.46 7.67
N GLN A 36 -30.61 -10.78 8.94
CA GLN A 36 -31.63 -10.74 9.99
C GLN A 36 -31.45 -9.61 11.00
N ARG A 37 -30.31 -8.91 10.98
CA ARG A 37 -29.93 -7.90 12.00
C ARG A 37 -29.97 -8.47 13.43
N TYR A 38 -29.62 -9.74 13.57
CA TYR A 38 -29.48 -10.43 14.85
C TYR A 38 -28.03 -10.34 15.36
N PHE A 39 -27.89 -10.43 16.68
CA PHE A 39 -26.60 -10.49 17.34
C PHE A 39 -26.20 -11.95 17.57
N PRO A 40 -25.15 -12.47 16.91
CA PRO A 40 -24.58 -13.77 17.24
C PRO A 40 -23.98 -13.72 18.65
N VAL A 41 -24.20 -14.76 19.45
CA VAL A 41 -23.64 -14.85 20.79
C VAL A 41 -22.30 -15.58 20.73
N MET A 42 -21.25 -14.92 21.19
CA MET A 42 -19.92 -15.52 21.37
C MET A 42 -19.76 -16.05 22.79
N ASP A 43 -18.84 -16.98 22.98
CA ASP A 43 -18.40 -17.40 24.31
C ASP A 43 -17.70 -16.25 25.07
N LEU A 44 -17.43 -16.44 26.36
CA LEU A 44 -16.79 -15.42 27.20
C LEU A 44 -15.38 -15.04 26.70
N SER A 45 -14.70 -15.92 25.96
CA SER A 45 -13.40 -15.62 25.36
C SER A 45 -13.49 -14.83 24.06
N GLY A 46 -14.69 -14.72 23.48
CA GLY A 46 -14.93 -14.09 22.18
C GLY A 46 -14.42 -14.90 20.98
N LYS A 47 -14.04 -16.17 21.16
CA LYS A 47 -13.41 -17.01 20.13
C LYS A 47 -14.37 -17.95 19.45
N SER A 48 -15.40 -18.42 20.14
CA SER A 48 -16.30 -19.46 19.65
C SER A 48 -17.73 -18.95 19.59
N LEU A 49 -18.40 -19.21 18.47
CA LEU A 49 -19.82 -18.94 18.30
C LEU A 49 -20.62 -19.95 19.13
N LEU A 50 -21.48 -19.46 20.01
CA LEU A 50 -22.45 -20.28 20.73
C LEU A 50 -23.71 -20.50 19.86
N PRO A 51 -24.50 -21.57 20.09
CA PRO A 51 -25.71 -21.85 19.32
C PRO A 51 -26.89 -20.94 19.72
N TYR A 52 -26.62 -19.66 19.99
CA TYR A 52 -27.58 -18.67 20.43
C TYR A 52 -27.44 -17.37 19.65
N PHE A 53 -28.55 -16.65 19.54
CA PHE A 53 -28.61 -15.31 18.97
C PHE A 53 -29.55 -14.42 19.78
N ILE A 54 -29.39 -13.12 19.62
CA ILE A 54 -30.29 -12.11 20.20
C ILE A 54 -30.91 -11.30 19.06
N GLY A 55 -32.23 -11.34 18.96
CA GLY A 55 -33.02 -10.45 18.09
C GLY A 55 -33.58 -9.27 18.87
N ILE A 56 -33.95 -8.19 18.18
CA ILE A 56 -34.60 -7.02 18.78
C ILE A 56 -36.04 -6.93 18.29
N SER A 57 -36.99 -7.04 19.23
CA SER A 57 -38.42 -6.90 18.99
C SER A 57 -38.93 -5.50 19.34
N ASN A 58 -39.95 -5.01 18.62
CA ASN A 58 -40.68 -3.78 18.96
C ASN A 58 -41.87 -4.02 19.94
N HIS A 59 -42.06 -5.27 20.38
CA HIS A 59 -43.22 -5.69 21.18
C HIS A 59 -42.75 -6.33 22.49
N ARG A 60 -43.56 -6.23 23.56
CA ARG A 60 -43.33 -6.97 24.81
C ARG A 60 -43.20 -8.47 24.53
N LEU A 61 -42.26 -9.14 25.21
CA LEU A 61 -41.92 -10.55 25.04
C LEU A 61 -43.17 -11.44 25.10
N LEU A 62 -43.58 -11.95 23.93
CA LEU A 62 -44.53 -13.05 23.80
C LEU A 62 -43.73 -14.29 23.39
N GLU A 63 -44.06 -15.47 23.91
CA GLU A 63 -43.38 -16.74 23.52
C GLU A 63 -43.37 -16.93 22.00
N ASN A 64 -44.42 -16.48 21.31
CA ASN A 64 -44.55 -16.53 19.85
C ASN A 64 -43.44 -15.76 19.11
N THR A 65 -42.88 -14.70 19.70
CA THR A 65 -41.85 -13.86 19.06
C THR A 65 -40.53 -14.62 18.91
N ARG A 66 -40.13 -15.40 19.91
CA ARG A 66 -38.91 -16.24 19.84
C ARG A 66 -39.02 -17.25 18.70
N SER A 67 -40.12 -18.02 18.67
CA SER A 67 -40.34 -19.03 17.64
C SER A 67 -40.38 -18.41 16.23
N GLY A 68 -40.92 -17.20 16.10
CA GLY A 68 -40.90 -16.45 14.85
C GLY A 68 -39.47 -16.17 14.36
N TYR A 69 -38.59 -15.64 15.22
CA TYR A 69 -37.20 -15.36 14.86
C TYR A 69 -36.41 -16.62 14.55
N GLU A 70 -36.60 -17.67 15.34
CA GLU A 70 -35.96 -18.97 15.09
C GLU A 70 -36.38 -19.55 13.73
N LYS A 71 -37.69 -19.51 13.39
CA LYS A 71 -38.19 -19.98 12.08
C LYS A 71 -37.60 -19.20 10.91
N VAL A 72 -37.54 -17.88 11.01
CA VAL A 72 -36.99 -17.02 9.94
C VAL A 72 -35.51 -17.31 9.73
N LEU A 73 -34.74 -17.43 10.81
CA LEU A 73 -33.31 -17.76 10.72
C LEU A 73 -33.10 -19.19 10.21
N GLN A 74 -33.86 -20.16 10.70
CA GLN A 74 -33.80 -21.56 10.28
C GLN A 74 -34.04 -21.70 8.77
N ALA A 75 -35.04 -21.00 8.21
CA ALA A 75 -35.29 -21.03 6.78
C ALA A 75 -34.05 -20.56 5.99
N ARG A 76 -33.47 -19.41 6.37
CA ARG A 76 -32.29 -18.86 5.69
C ARG A 76 -31.04 -19.73 5.84
N LEU A 77 -30.84 -20.34 7.01
CA LEU A 77 -29.72 -21.26 7.25
C LEU A 77 -29.89 -22.59 6.52
N THR A 78 -31.13 -23.02 6.31
CA THR A 78 -31.42 -24.22 5.50
C THR A 78 -31.06 -23.98 4.03
N ASP A 79 -31.38 -22.79 3.49
CA ASP A 79 -30.93 -22.39 2.15
C ASP A 79 -29.40 -22.35 2.06
N ALA A 80 -28.74 -21.70 3.03
CA ALA A 80 -27.29 -21.63 3.09
C ALA A 80 -26.66 -23.03 3.14
N ARG A 81 -27.22 -23.96 3.94
CA ARG A 81 -26.76 -25.35 3.99
C ARG A 81 -26.93 -26.04 2.65
N PHE A 82 -28.08 -25.88 2.00
CA PHE A 82 -28.30 -26.46 0.68
C PHE A 82 -27.25 -26.00 -0.33
N PHE A 83 -26.95 -24.69 -0.39
CA PHE A 83 -25.91 -24.17 -1.29
C PHE A 83 -24.51 -24.69 -0.91
N PHE A 84 -24.19 -24.76 0.38
CA PHE A 84 -22.93 -25.29 0.87
C PHE A 84 -22.72 -26.75 0.50
N GLU A 85 -23.74 -27.60 0.66
CA GLU A 85 -23.70 -29.01 0.31
C GLU A 85 -23.62 -29.22 -1.20
N GLU A 86 -24.35 -28.42 -1.97
CA GLU A 86 -24.33 -28.48 -3.42
C GLU A 86 -22.98 -28.03 -4.00
N ASP A 87 -22.38 -26.98 -3.43
CA ASP A 87 -21.06 -26.52 -3.86
C ASP A 87 -19.93 -27.52 -3.53
N GLN A 88 -20.11 -28.38 -2.51
CA GLN A 88 -19.14 -29.40 -2.13
C GLN A 88 -19.08 -30.61 -3.08
N LYS A 89 -20.04 -30.75 -4.01
CA LYS A 89 -20.04 -31.89 -4.95
C LYS A 89 -18.90 -31.85 -5.96
N MET A 90 -18.22 -30.71 -6.10
CA MET A 90 -17.04 -30.55 -6.94
C MET A 90 -15.92 -29.84 -6.14
N PRO A 91 -14.64 -30.14 -6.42
CA PRO A 91 -13.54 -29.40 -5.82
C PRO A 91 -13.53 -27.95 -6.29
N LEU A 92 -12.96 -27.04 -5.49
CA LEU A 92 -12.88 -25.61 -5.78
C LEU A 92 -12.26 -25.33 -7.17
N GLU A 93 -11.26 -26.11 -7.57
CA GLU A 93 -10.60 -25.98 -8.87
C GLU A 93 -11.56 -26.14 -10.06
N ALA A 94 -12.60 -26.97 -9.94
CA ALA A 94 -13.59 -27.15 -11.00
C ALA A 94 -14.39 -25.86 -11.28
N TYR A 95 -14.46 -24.95 -10.31
CA TYR A 95 -15.12 -23.66 -10.45
C TYR A 95 -14.26 -22.62 -11.19
N VAL A 96 -12.94 -22.79 -11.25
CA VAL A 96 -12.02 -21.86 -11.94
C VAL A 96 -12.42 -21.66 -13.41
N ASN A 97 -12.76 -22.76 -14.10
CA ASN A 97 -13.18 -22.70 -15.51
C ASN A 97 -14.44 -21.86 -15.73
N ARG A 98 -15.31 -21.74 -14.71
CA ARG A 98 -16.54 -20.96 -14.79
C ARG A 98 -16.31 -19.46 -14.64
N LEU A 99 -15.12 -19.02 -14.19
CA LEU A 99 -14.74 -17.60 -14.15
C LEU A 99 -14.74 -16.95 -15.53
N SER A 100 -14.60 -17.76 -16.59
CA SER A 100 -14.74 -17.30 -17.98
C SER A 100 -16.12 -16.69 -18.28
N LYS A 101 -17.16 -17.05 -17.52
CA LYS A 101 -18.54 -16.58 -17.68
C LYS A 101 -18.84 -15.26 -16.97
N VAL A 102 -17.94 -14.79 -16.10
CA VAL A 102 -18.15 -13.57 -15.31
C VAL A 102 -17.30 -12.47 -15.90
N ILE A 103 -17.94 -11.44 -16.45
CA ILE A 103 -17.25 -10.28 -17.02
C ILE A 103 -16.62 -9.48 -15.87
N PHE A 104 -15.32 -9.24 -15.95
CA PHE A 104 -14.62 -8.36 -15.01
C PHE A 104 -14.80 -6.89 -15.45
N GLN A 105 -14.43 -6.60 -16.70
CA GLN A 105 -14.62 -5.30 -17.33
C GLN A 105 -14.65 -5.52 -18.86
N GLU A 106 -15.51 -4.79 -19.57
CA GLU A 106 -15.81 -5.02 -20.99
C GLU A 106 -14.58 -5.12 -21.91
N SER A 107 -13.60 -4.23 -21.74
CA SER A 107 -12.36 -4.17 -22.52
C SER A 107 -11.26 -5.12 -22.02
N LEU A 108 -11.34 -5.58 -20.78
CA LEU A 108 -10.32 -6.44 -20.13
C LEU A 108 -10.75 -7.91 -20.01
N GLY A 109 -11.98 -8.22 -20.40
CA GLY A 109 -12.54 -9.57 -20.45
C GLY A 109 -13.13 -10.06 -19.13
N SER A 110 -13.08 -11.38 -18.95
CA SER A 110 -13.67 -12.08 -17.81
C SER A 110 -12.74 -12.15 -16.59
N LEU A 111 -13.27 -12.65 -15.48
CA LEU A 111 -12.48 -12.95 -14.29
C LEU A 111 -11.38 -14.00 -14.55
N ASP A 112 -11.55 -14.89 -15.52
CA ASP A 112 -10.46 -15.80 -15.92
C ASP A 112 -9.31 -15.05 -16.62
N TYR A 113 -9.60 -14.04 -17.45
CA TYR A 113 -8.55 -13.18 -18.01
C TYR A 113 -7.80 -12.43 -16.91
N LYS A 114 -8.55 -11.87 -15.94
CA LYS A 114 -7.97 -11.24 -14.75
C LYS A 114 -7.07 -12.21 -13.99
N ARG A 115 -7.55 -13.42 -13.67
CA ARG A 115 -6.79 -14.47 -12.98
C ARG A 115 -5.46 -14.79 -13.69
N ARG A 116 -5.44 -14.86 -15.03
CA ARG A 116 -4.21 -15.06 -15.80
C ARG A 116 -3.22 -13.90 -15.64
N ARG A 117 -3.70 -12.65 -15.63
CA ARG A 117 -2.86 -11.48 -15.34
C ARG A 117 -2.33 -11.50 -13.90
N LEU A 118 -3.16 -11.92 -12.93
CA LEU A 118 -2.76 -12.11 -11.54
C LEU A 118 -1.62 -13.14 -11.41
N LEU A 119 -1.70 -14.28 -12.10
CA LEU A 119 -0.62 -15.28 -12.11
C LEU A 119 0.71 -14.69 -12.60
N ASN A 120 0.67 -13.91 -13.69
CA ASN A 120 1.86 -13.24 -14.23
C ASN A 120 2.44 -12.24 -13.22
N LEU A 121 1.59 -11.40 -12.62
CA LEU A 121 2.01 -10.41 -11.63
C LEU A 121 2.55 -11.06 -10.36
N ALA A 122 1.90 -12.11 -9.86
CA ALA A 122 2.38 -12.86 -8.71
C ALA A 122 3.74 -13.52 -9.01
N GLY A 123 3.93 -14.08 -10.20
CA GLY A 123 5.21 -14.63 -10.65
C GLY A 123 6.31 -13.57 -10.76
N PHE A 124 5.98 -12.37 -11.25
CA PHE A 124 6.89 -11.22 -11.25
C PHE A 124 7.31 -10.83 -9.84
N LEU A 125 6.36 -10.68 -8.91
CA LEU A 125 6.65 -10.34 -7.51
C LEU A 125 7.53 -11.41 -6.84
N CYS A 126 7.23 -12.70 -7.04
CA CYS A 126 8.06 -13.81 -6.54
C CYS A 126 9.50 -13.74 -7.08
N SER A 127 9.66 -13.41 -8.36
CA SER A 127 10.97 -13.32 -9.01
C SER A 127 11.76 -12.12 -8.50
N LYS A 128 11.10 -10.98 -8.24
CA LYS A 128 11.74 -9.78 -7.67
C LYS A 128 12.20 -9.98 -6.23
N LEU A 129 11.49 -10.81 -5.46
CA LEU A 129 11.83 -11.13 -4.07
C LEU A 129 12.72 -12.37 -3.92
N ALA A 130 13.11 -13.01 -5.03
CA ALA A 130 13.92 -14.23 -5.04
C ALA A 130 13.36 -15.34 -4.11
N LEU A 131 12.04 -15.53 -4.09
CA LEU A 131 11.39 -16.47 -3.17
C LEU A 131 11.74 -17.93 -3.50
N PRO A 132 11.83 -18.81 -2.47
CA PRO A 132 11.98 -20.25 -2.65
C PRO A 132 10.83 -20.86 -3.48
N SER A 133 11.13 -21.96 -4.18
CA SER A 133 10.19 -22.64 -5.06
C SER A 133 8.89 -23.09 -4.36
N SER A 134 8.95 -23.50 -3.09
CA SER A 134 7.78 -23.93 -2.32
C SER A 134 6.79 -22.78 -2.04
N GLN A 135 7.29 -21.61 -1.69
CA GLN A 135 6.47 -20.40 -1.51
C GLN A 135 5.90 -19.93 -2.84
N ARG A 136 6.74 -19.92 -3.89
CA ARG A 136 6.29 -19.59 -5.25
C ARG A 136 5.15 -20.50 -5.71
N GLN A 137 5.26 -21.81 -5.50
CA GLN A 137 4.19 -22.76 -5.82
C GLN A 137 2.89 -22.46 -5.06
N SER A 138 3.00 -22.11 -3.77
CA SER A 138 1.84 -21.75 -2.96
C SER A 138 1.17 -20.47 -3.48
N ILE A 139 1.96 -19.44 -3.82
CA ILE A 139 1.49 -18.17 -4.39
C ILE A 139 0.81 -18.39 -5.75
N GLU A 140 1.42 -19.18 -6.62
CA GLU A 140 0.84 -19.54 -7.92
C GLU A 140 -0.46 -20.33 -7.74
N ARG A 141 -0.53 -21.26 -6.77
CA ARG A 141 -1.76 -22.01 -6.46
C ARG A 141 -2.87 -21.10 -5.92
N ILE A 142 -2.53 -20.16 -5.02
CA ILE A 142 -3.49 -19.15 -4.53
C ILE A 142 -4.00 -18.30 -5.70
N ALA A 143 -3.11 -17.75 -6.53
CA ALA A 143 -3.50 -16.94 -7.68
C ALA A 143 -4.33 -17.74 -8.71
N HIS A 144 -4.12 -19.04 -8.83
CA HIS A 144 -4.93 -19.92 -9.66
C HIS A 144 -6.34 -20.14 -9.11
N LEU A 145 -6.49 -20.36 -7.80
CA LEU A 145 -7.77 -20.65 -7.18
C LEU A 145 -8.54 -19.40 -6.72
N CYS A 146 -7.87 -18.24 -6.63
CA CYS A 146 -8.48 -17.01 -6.14
C CYS A 146 -9.73 -16.66 -6.94
N LYS A 147 -10.76 -16.17 -6.24
CA LYS A 147 -12.05 -15.76 -6.80
C LYS A 147 -12.88 -16.89 -7.41
N ALA A 148 -12.43 -18.15 -7.40
CA ALA A 148 -13.21 -19.30 -7.88
C ALA A 148 -14.53 -19.49 -7.10
N ASP A 149 -14.59 -19.00 -5.87
CA ASP A 149 -15.79 -18.98 -5.06
C ASP A 149 -16.88 -18.04 -5.61
N LEU A 150 -16.54 -16.99 -6.38
CA LEU A 150 -17.53 -16.04 -6.94
C LEU A 150 -18.58 -16.67 -7.86
N VAL A 151 -18.33 -17.89 -8.36
CA VAL A 151 -19.22 -18.63 -9.27
C VAL A 151 -19.92 -19.81 -8.58
N THR A 152 -19.70 -19.98 -7.28
CA THR A 152 -20.40 -20.96 -6.42
C THR A 152 -21.81 -20.47 -6.11
N GLN A 153 -22.73 -21.38 -5.76
CA GLN A 153 -24.10 -20.99 -5.43
C GLN A 153 -24.14 -20.21 -4.12
N MET A 154 -23.34 -20.62 -3.13
CA MET A 154 -23.24 -19.92 -1.86
C MET A 154 -22.88 -18.45 -2.05
N VAL A 155 -21.83 -18.12 -2.81
CA VAL A 155 -21.40 -16.72 -2.95
C VAL A 155 -22.34 -15.92 -3.86
N LYS A 156 -23.03 -16.54 -4.81
CA LYS A 156 -24.08 -15.85 -5.57
C LYS A 156 -25.23 -15.40 -4.68
N GLU A 157 -25.62 -16.22 -3.72
CA GLU A 157 -26.73 -15.97 -2.80
C GLU A 157 -26.31 -15.19 -1.54
N PHE A 158 -25.02 -15.23 -1.20
CA PHE A 158 -24.38 -14.58 -0.04
C PHE A 158 -23.06 -13.91 -0.47
N PRO A 159 -23.08 -12.81 -1.24
CA PRO A 159 -21.87 -12.17 -1.78
C PRO A 159 -20.88 -11.68 -0.72
N GLU A 160 -21.36 -11.41 0.50
CA GLU A 160 -20.56 -11.01 1.65
C GLU A 160 -19.57 -12.10 2.10
N LEU A 161 -19.81 -13.36 1.71
CA LEU A 161 -18.98 -14.51 2.06
C LEU A 161 -17.87 -14.79 1.04
N GLN A 162 -17.68 -13.95 0.03
CA GLN A 162 -16.54 -14.07 -0.89
C GLN A 162 -15.20 -14.05 -0.13
N GLY A 163 -14.23 -14.81 -0.63
CA GLY A 163 -12.95 -15.08 0.02
C GLY A 163 -13.06 -16.06 1.19
N VAL A 164 -14.06 -15.90 2.06
CA VAL A 164 -14.32 -16.82 3.19
C VAL A 164 -14.70 -18.20 2.65
N MET A 165 -15.68 -18.27 1.75
CA MET A 165 -16.05 -19.54 1.14
C MET A 165 -14.95 -20.10 0.26
N GLY A 166 -14.19 -19.25 -0.43
CA GLY A 166 -12.99 -19.68 -1.16
C GLY A 166 -12.00 -20.43 -0.27
N ARG A 167 -11.74 -19.94 0.95
CA ARG A 167 -10.90 -20.64 1.94
C ARG A 167 -11.52 -21.95 2.39
N GLU A 168 -12.80 -21.96 2.77
CA GLU A 168 -13.44 -23.19 3.27
C GLU A 168 -13.52 -24.27 2.19
N TYR A 169 -13.87 -23.90 0.96
CA TYR A 169 -13.90 -24.84 -0.16
C TYR A 169 -12.50 -25.34 -0.55
N ALA A 170 -11.46 -24.50 -0.43
CA ALA A 170 -10.08 -24.93 -0.63
C ALA A 170 -9.66 -25.99 0.41
N ARG A 171 -9.98 -25.76 1.69
CA ARG A 171 -9.73 -26.74 2.77
C ARG A 171 -10.45 -28.05 2.52
N LEU A 172 -11.74 -28.00 2.18
CA LEU A 172 -12.54 -29.18 1.86
C LEU A 172 -12.04 -29.92 0.61
N SER A 173 -11.41 -29.20 -0.32
CA SER A 173 -10.75 -29.77 -1.51
C SER A 173 -9.36 -30.36 -1.22
N GLY A 174 -8.88 -30.28 0.02
CA GLY A 174 -7.57 -30.81 0.43
C GLY A 174 -6.38 -29.89 0.13
N GLU A 175 -6.60 -28.61 -0.16
CA GLU A 175 -5.52 -27.64 -0.36
C GLU A 175 -4.74 -27.39 0.95
N PRO A 176 -3.43 -27.12 0.87
CA PRO A 176 -2.64 -26.73 2.04
C PRO A 176 -3.22 -25.48 2.72
N GLU A 177 -3.08 -25.38 4.05
CA GLU A 177 -3.61 -24.25 4.82
C GLU A 177 -3.05 -22.90 4.35
N ALA A 178 -1.78 -22.84 3.92
CA ALA A 178 -1.19 -21.64 3.34
C ALA A 178 -1.94 -21.16 2.08
N VAL A 179 -2.40 -22.10 1.23
CA VAL A 179 -3.17 -21.80 0.02
C VAL A 179 -4.59 -21.37 0.40
N ALA A 180 -5.29 -22.15 1.22
CA ALA A 180 -6.64 -21.81 1.64
C ALA A 180 -6.70 -20.45 2.33
N ARG A 181 -5.78 -20.19 3.25
CA ARG A 181 -5.65 -18.90 3.93
C ARG A 181 -5.33 -17.77 2.95
N GLY A 182 -4.40 -17.98 2.03
CA GLY A 182 -4.06 -17.00 1.00
C GLY A 182 -5.24 -16.62 0.10
N ILE A 183 -6.15 -17.57 -0.19
CA ILE A 183 -7.39 -17.29 -0.94
C ILE A 183 -8.31 -16.33 -0.17
N TYR A 184 -8.37 -16.43 1.15
CA TYR A 184 -9.08 -15.42 1.96
C TYR A 184 -8.31 -14.10 2.01
N GLU A 185 -7.01 -14.17 2.32
CA GLU A 185 -6.18 -13.00 2.59
C GLU A 185 -5.92 -12.12 1.37
N HIS A 186 -6.04 -12.63 0.13
CA HIS A 186 -5.84 -11.78 -1.06
C HIS A 186 -6.85 -10.62 -1.13
N TYR A 187 -8.03 -10.75 -0.51
CA TYR A 187 -9.02 -9.67 -0.42
C TYR A 187 -8.66 -8.60 0.62
N LEU A 188 -7.75 -8.89 1.55
CA LEU A 188 -7.37 -7.99 2.64
C LEU A 188 -6.31 -6.95 2.18
N PRO A 189 -6.32 -5.72 2.71
CA PRO A 189 -7.41 -5.09 3.47
C PRO A 189 -8.60 -4.70 2.57
N ARG A 190 -9.83 -4.91 3.03
CA ARG A 190 -11.06 -4.60 2.25
C ARG A 190 -11.41 -3.10 2.29
N TYR A 191 -10.99 -2.40 3.33
CA TYR A 191 -11.20 -0.96 3.55
C TYR A 191 -10.07 -0.39 4.41
N GLY A 192 -9.98 0.93 4.53
CA GLY A 192 -8.97 1.58 5.38
C GLY A 192 -9.12 1.18 6.85
N GLY A 193 -8.04 0.69 7.46
CA GLY A 193 -8.05 0.18 8.85
C GLY A 193 -8.53 -1.27 9.03
N ASP A 194 -8.84 -1.99 7.95
CA ASP A 194 -9.10 -3.44 8.00
C ASP A 194 -7.80 -4.22 8.32
N GLU A 195 -7.94 -5.49 8.68
CA GLU A 195 -6.79 -6.39 8.87
C GLU A 195 -5.96 -6.50 7.58
N LEU A 196 -4.64 -6.59 7.73
CA LEU A 196 -3.73 -6.92 6.65
C LEU A 196 -3.59 -8.45 6.50
N PRO A 197 -3.21 -8.95 5.31
CA PRO A 197 -2.78 -10.34 5.15
C PRO A 197 -1.76 -10.72 6.22
N ARG A 198 -1.87 -11.91 6.82
CA ARG A 198 -0.92 -12.37 7.85
C ARG A 198 0.16 -13.29 7.28
N THR A 199 -0.01 -13.77 6.05
CA THR A 199 1.02 -14.51 5.33
C THR A 199 1.55 -13.71 4.14
N LEU A 200 2.84 -13.92 3.84
CA LEU A 200 3.48 -13.32 2.67
C LEU A 200 2.80 -13.79 1.38
N GLU A 201 2.37 -15.05 1.32
CA GLU A 201 1.71 -15.61 0.14
C GLU A 201 0.37 -14.88 -0.14
N GLY A 202 -0.44 -14.65 0.90
CA GLY A 202 -1.67 -13.87 0.80
C GLY A 202 -1.41 -12.40 0.43
N ALA A 203 -0.37 -11.80 1.03
CA ALA A 203 0.05 -10.44 0.76
C ALA A 203 0.44 -10.21 -0.71
N LEU A 204 1.23 -11.12 -1.29
CA LEU A 204 1.70 -10.99 -2.67
C LEU A 204 0.57 -11.19 -3.69
N VAL A 205 -0.37 -12.13 -3.44
CA VAL A 205 -1.54 -12.25 -4.32
C VAL A 205 -2.49 -11.06 -4.16
N SER A 206 -2.61 -10.50 -2.95
CA SER A 206 -3.37 -9.25 -2.76
C SER A 206 -2.75 -8.08 -3.54
N LEU A 207 -1.43 -7.92 -3.47
CA LEU A 207 -0.71 -6.90 -4.25
C LEU A 207 -0.92 -7.10 -5.75
N ALA A 208 -0.81 -8.33 -6.26
CA ALA A 208 -1.05 -8.64 -7.66
C ALA A 208 -2.48 -8.27 -8.09
N ASP A 209 -3.50 -8.61 -7.30
CA ASP A 209 -4.91 -8.30 -7.60
C ASP A 209 -5.19 -6.79 -7.62
N ARG A 210 -4.58 -6.06 -6.68
CA ARG A 210 -4.67 -4.60 -6.57
C ARG A 210 -3.99 -3.91 -7.73
N LEU A 211 -2.75 -4.31 -8.05
CA LEU A 211 -1.98 -3.80 -9.18
C LEU A 211 -2.73 -4.00 -10.50
N ASP A 212 -3.27 -5.21 -10.73
CA ASP A 212 -4.08 -5.51 -11.92
C ASP A 212 -5.31 -4.61 -12.02
N THR A 213 -6.06 -4.45 -10.93
CA THR A 213 -7.27 -3.62 -10.92
C THR A 213 -6.95 -2.15 -11.17
N LEU A 214 -5.92 -1.63 -10.49
CA LEU A 214 -5.48 -0.24 -10.63
C LEU A 214 -5.02 0.06 -12.06
N ALA A 215 -4.12 -0.77 -12.60
CA ALA A 215 -3.61 -0.59 -13.95
C ALA A 215 -4.69 -0.82 -15.01
N GLY A 216 -5.53 -1.84 -14.83
CA GLY A 216 -6.62 -2.17 -15.75
C GLY A 216 -7.68 -1.08 -15.86
N CYS A 217 -8.16 -0.57 -14.71
CA CYS A 217 -9.15 0.50 -14.72
C CYS A 217 -8.59 1.77 -15.39
N LEU A 218 -7.36 2.20 -15.04
CA LEU A 218 -6.78 3.38 -15.67
C LEU A 218 -6.50 3.18 -17.16
N ALA A 219 -6.07 1.99 -17.58
CA ALA A 219 -5.87 1.66 -19.00
C ALA A 219 -7.16 1.75 -19.83
N THR A 220 -8.31 1.48 -19.22
CA THR A 220 -9.62 1.58 -19.86
C THR A 220 -10.29 2.94 -19.68
N GLY A 221 -9.57 3.92 -19.11
CA GLY A 221 -10.07 5.28 -18.89
C GLY A 221 -10.96 5.44 -17.66
N ILE A 222 -11.06 4.42 -16.81
CA ILE A 222 -11.81 4.47 -15.55
C ILE A 222 -10.93 5.11 -14.47
N GLN A 223 -11.31 6.30 -14.03
CA GLN A 223 -10.65 7.02 -12.95
C GLN A 223 -11.65 7.34 -11.83
N PRO A 224 -11.22 7.36 -10.55
CA PRO A 224 -12.10 7.71 -9.46
C PRO A 224 -12.41 9.22 -9.51
N THR A 225 -13.69 9.58 -9.47
CA THR A 225 -14.16 10.97 -9.46
C THR A 225 -14.45 11.44 -8.02
N GLY A 226 -14.68 12.73 -7.82
CA GLY A 226 -14.86 13.33 -6.48
C GLY A 226 -15.93 12.64 -5.61
N SER A 227 -17.02 12.13 -6.22
CA SER A 227 -18.11 11.45 -5.50
C SER A 227 -18.23 9.96 -5.80
N GLN A 228 -17.50 9.42 -6.79
CA GLN A 228 -17.65 8.02 -7.22
C GLN A 228 -16.31 7.30 -7.36
N ASP A 229 -16.27 6.09 -6.82
CA ASP A 229 -15.16 5.15 -6.99
C ASP A 229 -15.71 3.72 -7.17
N PRO A 230 -16.26 3.40 -8.36
CA PRO A 230 -17.03 2.18 -8.57
C PRO A 230 -16.22 0.90 -8.35
N TYR A 231 -14.91 0.94 -8.63
CA TYR A 231 -13.99 -0.19 -8.41
C TYR A 231 -13.22 -0.08 -7.08
N GLY A 232 -13.42 1.01 -6.34
CA GLY A 232 -12.69 1.28 -5.10
C GLY A 232 -11.19 1.51 -5.32
N LEU A 233 -10.78 2.12 -6.42
CA LEU A 233 -9.38 2.36 -6.77
C LEU A 233 -8.61 3.07 -5.63
N ARG A 234 -9.25 3.97 -4.89
CA ARG A 234 -8.63 4.65 -3.74
C ARG A 234 -8.30 3.66 -2.62
N ARG A 235 -9.27 2.82 -2.22
CA ARG A 235 -9.05 1.77 -1.21
C ARG A 235 -8.08 0.69 -1.71
N GLN A 236 -8.09 0.37 -3.00
CA GLN A 236 -7.16 -0.60 -3.59
C GLN A 236 -5.71 -0.10 -3.49
N ALA A 237 -5.47 1.16 -3.87
CA ALA A 237 -4.15 1.78 -3.77
C ALA A 237 -3.70 1.95 -2.31
N GLN A 238 -4.59 2.35 -1.40
CA GLN A 238 -4.24 2.45 0.02
C GLN A 238 -3.87 1.08 0.61
N GLY A 239 -4.64 0.03 0.31
CA GLY A 239 -4.33 -1.33 0.73
C GLY A 239 -3.00 -1.83 0.15
N MET A 240 -2.69 -1.49 -1.10
CA MET A 240 -1.41 -1.83 -1.73
C MET A 240 -0.23 -1.18 -0.99
N VAL A 241 -0.30 0.12 -0.72
CA VAL A 241 0.77 0.84 0.00
C VAL A 241 0.92 0.30 1.43
N ALA A 242 -0.20 0.01 2.11
CA ALA A 242 -0.18 -0.57 3.46
C ALA A 242 0.54 -1.93 3.48
N ILE A 243 0.23 -2.83 2.55
CA ILE A 243 0.89 -4.14 2.45
C ILE A 243 2.38 -3.99 2.15
N LEU A 244 2.76 -3.10 1.23
CA LEU A 244 4.17 -2.87 0.87
C LEU A 244 4.99 -2.42 2.08
N LEU A 245 4.43 -1.56 2.93
CA LEU A 245 5.11 -1.08 4.15
C LEU A 245 5.13 -2.13 5.25
N ASP A 246 4.02 -2.85 5.47
CA ASP A 246 3.90 -3.84 6.54
C ASP A 246 4.86 -5.03 6.34
N TYR A 247 4.90 -5.56 5.11
CA TYR A 247 5.83 -6.63 4.73
C TYR A 247 7.23 -6.15 4.35
N LYS A 248 7.47 -4.84 4.39
CA LYS A 248 8.73 -4.22 3.95
C LYS A 248 9.18 -4.70 2.57
N ILE A 249 8.26 -4.68 1.61
CA ILE A 249 8.52 -5.17 0.24
C ILE A 249 9.33 -4.14 -0.55
N GLU A 250 10.57 -4.52 -0.86
CA GLU A 250 11.55 -3.66 -1.52
C GLU A 250 11.53 -3.79 -3.05
N ILE A 251 10.40 -3.42 -3.64
CA ILE A 251 10.25 -3.41 -5.10
C ILE A 251 9.95 -1.98 -5.56
N SER A 252 10.57 -1.58 -6.67
CA SER A 252 10.31 -0.30 -7.32
C SER A 252 8.86 -0.19 -7.76
N LEU A 253 8.20 0.88 -7.30
CA LEU A 253 6.85 1.25 -7.70
C LEU A 253 6.74 1.31 -9.23
N HIS A 254 7.69 1.97 -9.89
CA HIS A 254 7.73 2.07 -11.35
C HIS A 254 7.78 0.69 -12.02
N SER A 255 8.57 -0.24 -11.47
CA SER A 255 8.65 -1.60 -12.02
C SER A 255 7.35 -2.38 -11.86
N MET A 256 6.69 -2.28 -10.69
CA MET A 256 5.39 -2.93 -10.44
C MET A 256 4.29 -2.37 -11.35
N LEU A 257 4.20 -1.04 -11.46
CA LEU A 257 3.20 -0.40 -12.28
C LEU A 257 3.41 -0.68 -13.77
N LYS A 258 4.67 -0.76 -14.21
CA LYS A 258 5.00 -1.09 -15.60
C LYS A 258 4.56 -2.52 -15.95
N GLU A 259 4.86 -3.48 -15.08
CA GLU A 259 4.43 -4.87 -15.24
C GLU A 259 2.90 -4.99 -15.23
N ALA A 260 2.25 -4.35 -14.27
CA ALA A 260 0.79 -4.35 -14.13
C ALA A 260 0.07 -3.74 -15.34
N LEU A 261 0.65 -2.69 -15.94
CA LEU A 261 0.06 -1.99 -17.09
C LEU A 261 0.32 -2.70 -18.42
N ALA A 262 1.31 -3.59 -18.52
CA ALA A 262 1.73 -4.18 -19.79
C ALA A 262 0.59 -4.90 -20.54
N VAL A 263 -0.09 -5.84 -19.86
CA VAL A 263 -1.18 -6.60 -20.49
C VAL A 263 -2.45 -5.74 -20.67
N PRO A 264 -2.94 -5.00 -19.66
CA PRO A 264 -4.14 -4.19 -19.81
C PRO A 264 -4.02 -3.10 -20.89
N ALA A 265 -2.85 -2.46 -21.02
CA ALA A 265 -2.64 -1.46 -22.07
C ALA A 265 -2.72 -2.05 -23.48
N SER A 266 -2.18 -3.25 -23.67
CA SER A 266 -2.29 -3.98 -24.94
C SER A 266 -3.73 -4.39 -25.23
N GLN A 267 -4.45 -4.91 -24.23
CA GLN A 267 -5.87 -5.29 -24.38
C GLN A 267 -6.78 -4.09 -24.65
N ALA A 268 -6.49 -2.94 -24.04
CA ALA A 268 -7.21 -1.69 -24.28
C ALA A 268 -6.79 -0.98 -25.58
N GLY A 269 -5.80 -1.48 -26.32
CA GLY A 269 -5.35 -0.91 -27.59
C GLY A 269 -4.70 0.47 -27.44
N LEU A 270 -3.98 0.73 -26.35
CA LEU A 270 -3.35 2.02 -26.11
C LEU A 270 -2.20 2.30 -27.11
N THR A 271 -2.20 3.51 -27.68
CA THR A 271 -1.05 4.03 -28.43
C THR A 271 0.12 4.34 -27.49
N SER A 272 1.34 4.51 -28.02
CA SER A 272 2.54 4.85 -27.23
C SER A 272 2.36 6.11 -26.38
N ASP A 273 1.75 7.16 -26.94
CA ASP A 273 1.53 8.43 -26.20
C ASP A 273 0.47 8.26 -25.11
N ARG A 274 -0.60 7.53 -25.39
CA ARG A 274 -1.63 7.20 -24.40
C ARG A 274 -1.06 6.33 -23.28
N TYR A 275 -0.21 5.35 -23.60
CA TYR A 275 0.46 4.53 -22.61
C TYR A 275 1.26 5.38 -21.62
N LYS A 276 2.08 6.31 -22.12
CA LYS A 276 2.87 7.22 -21.27
C LYS A 276 1.96 8.08 -20.39
N ALA A 277 0.89 8.65 -20.94
CA ALA A 277 -0.04 9.46 -20.17
C ALA A 277 -0.75 8.66 -19.06
N VAL A 278 -1.19 7.44 -19.36
CA VAL A 278 -1.81 6.52 -18.39
C VAL A 278 -0.82 6.11 -17.31
N PHE A 279 0.42 5.77 -17.69
CA PHE A 279 1.47 5.41 -16.75
C PHE A 279 1.79 6.56 -15.78
N SER A 280 1.97 7.79 -16.29
CA SER A 280 2.17 8.98 -15.44
C SER A 280 0.99 9.21 -14.50
N SER A 281 -0.24 9.12 -15.00
CA SER A 281 -1.45 9.27 -14.19
C SER A 281 -1.54 8.21 -13.09
N LEU A 282 -1.13 6.98 -13.38
CA LEU A 282 -1.10 5.88 -12.41
C LEU A 282 -0.04 6.15 -11.32
N VAL A 283 1.16 6.59 -11.70
CA VAL A 283 2.22 6.97 -10.74
C VAL A 283 1.74 8.11 -9.84
N GLU A 284 1.17 9.17 -10.41
CA GLU A 284 0.62 10.30 -9.66
C GLU A 284 -0.50 9.86 -8.70
N PHE A 285 -1.41 9.00 -9.16
CA PHE A 285 -2.49 8.46 -8.36
C PHE A 285 -1.98 7.68 -7.14
N ILE A 286 -0.96 6.83 -7.32
CA ILE A 286 -0.36 6.08 -6.21
C ILE A 286 0.45 6.99 -5.29
N ASN A 287 1.22 7.95 -5.82
CA ASN A 287 1.96 8.91 -5.01
C ASN A 287 1.04 9.72 -4.08
N GLY A 288 -0.15 10.12 -4.55
CA GLY A 288 -1.15 10.75 -3.69
C GLY A 288 -1.59 9.86 -2.52
N ARG A 289 -1.61 8.53 -2.69
CA ARG A 289 -1.96 7.56 -1.63
C ARG A 289 -0.79 7.25 -0.71
N ILE A 290 0.42 7.23 -1.23
CA ILE A 290 1.65 7.18 -0.42
C ILE A 290 1.66 8.38 0.53
N ASN A 291 1.51 9.60 0.01
CA ASN A 291 1.52 10.82 0.82
C ASN A 291 0.44 10.77 1.92
N PHE A 292 -0.79 10.38 1.56
CA PHE A 292 -1.87 10.23 2.53
C PHE A 292 -1.52 9.24 3.66
N LEU A 293 -1.01 8.05 3.32
CA LEU A 293 -0.70 7.04 4.32
C LEU A 293 0.53 7.40 5.17
N LEU A 294 1.50 8.11 4.60
CA LEU A 294 2.63 8.67 5.34
C LEU A 294 2.18 9.74 6.35
N GLN A 295 1.19 10.57 5.99
CA GLN A 295 0.56 11.52 6.92
C GLN A 295 -0.21 10.80 8.04
N GLU A 296 -0.97 9.74 7.74
CA GLU A 296 -1.63 8.91 8.77
C GLU A 296 -0.62 8.27 9.74
N LYS A 297 0.61 8.01 9.28
CA LYS A 297 1.72 7.53 10.10
C LYS A 297 2.43 8.64 10.90
N GLY A 298 1.94 9.88 10.85
CA GLY A 298 2.44 11.01 11.64
C GLY A 298 3.57 11.81 10.99
N LEU A 299 3.84 11.62 9.69
CA LEU A 299 4.86 12.41 8.99
C LEU A 299 4.28 13.74 8.48
N SER A 300 5.05 14.80 8.66
CA SER A 300 4.70 16.16 8.25
C SER A 300 4.69 16.30 6.73
N SER A 301 3.80 17.14 6.19
CA SER A 301 3.68 17.34 4.73
C SER A 301 4.97 17.84 4.08
N GLU A 302 5.70 18.70 4.77
CA GLU A 302 7.01 19.23 4.34
C GLU A 302 8.06 18.12 4.24
N VAL A 303 8.12 17.22 5.24
CA VAL A 303 9.03 16.06 5.26
C VAL A 303 8.70 15.08 4.14
N ILE A 304 7.43 14.78 3.93
CA ILE A 304 6.99 13.92 2.83
C ILE A 304 7.37 14.55 1.49
N ALA A 305 7.17 15.85 1.31
CA ALA A 305 7.52 16.55 0.08
C ALA A 305 9.05 16.53 -0.17
N ALA A 306 9.84 16.87 0.85
CA ALA A 306 11.30 16.85 0.81
C ALA A 306 11.86 15.46 0.48
N ALA A 307 11.31 14.42 1.09
CA ALA A 307 11.70 13.04 0.84
C ALA A 307 11.25 12.56 -0.55
N THR A 308 10.05 12.91 -1.01
CA THR A 308 9.50 12.43 -2.30
C THR A 308 10.14 13.13 -3.50
N ALA A 309 10.67 14.34 -3.31
CA ALA A 309 11.37 15.11 -4.35
C ALA A 309 12.66 14.43 -4.87
N VAL A 310 13.20 13.48 -4.12
CA VAL A 310 14.39 12.69 -4.49
C VAL A 310 13.95 11.29 -4.92
N PRO A 311 14.55 10.71 -5.99
CA PRO A 311 14.28 9.34 -6.38
C PRO A 311 14.39 8.35 -5.20
N PHE A 312 13.55 7.32 -5.23
CA PHE A 312 13.58 6.21 -4.29
C PHE A 312 13.39 4.88 -5.03
N GLY A 313 14.07 3.85 -4.53
CA GLY A 313 14.00 2.50 -5.04
C GLY A 313 12.75 1.75 -4.60
N SER A 314 12.18 2.07 -3.43
CA SER A 314 10.94 1.44 -2.92
C SER A 314 10.16 2.37 -1.98
N ILE A 315 8.89 2.04 -1.72
CA ILE A 315 8.07 2.81 -0.76
C ILE A 315 8.61 2.65 0.68
N VAL A 316 9.22 1.51 0.99
CA VAL A 316 9.86 1.25 2.29
C VAL A 316 11.02 2.20 2.51
N GLU A 317 11.90 2.32 1.52
CA GLU A 317 13.03 3.25 1.52
C GLU A 317 12.54 4.70 1.71
N LEU A 318 11.50 5.12 0.98
CA LEU A 318 10.90 6.44 1.14
C LEU A 318 10.40 6.68 2.56
N TYR A 319 9.74 5.68 3.16
CA TYR A 319 9.25 5.77 4.54
C TYR A 319 10.38 5.86 5.56
N GLU A 320 11.43 5.06 5.42
CA GLU A 320 12.61 5.10 6.30
C GLU A 320 13.32 6.45 6.22
N ARG A 321 13.51 6.96 4.99
CA ARG A 321 14.06 8.30 4.74
C ARG A 321 13.22 9.40 5.38
N ALA A 322 11.93 9.40 5.11
CA ALA A 322 11.02 10.42 5.63
C ALA A 322 10.91 10.35 7.17
N SER A 323 10.91 9.15 7.75
CA SER A 323 10.88 8.97 9.21
C SER A 323 12.16 9.50 9.88
N ALA A 324 13.33 9.31 9.26
CA ALA A 324 14.58 9.86 9.77
C ALA A 324 14.58 11.39 9.76
N LEU A 325 14.07 12.01 8.68
CA LEU A 325 13.90 13.46 8.61
C LEU A 325 12.91 13.97 9.67
N GLU A 326 11.76 13.32 9.83
CA GLU A 326 10.72 13.71 10.79
C GLU A 326 11.24 13.71 12.22
N LYS A 327 12.00 12.67 12.60
CA LYS A 327 12.60 12.56 13.94
C LYS A 327 13.52 13.75 14.27
N HIS A 328 14.15 14.32 13.25
CA HIS A 328 15.07 15.45 13.39
C HIS A 328 14.46 16.80 13.05
N LEU A 329 13.15 16.87 12.79
CA LEU A 329 12.48 18.07 12.30
C LEU A 329 12.76 19.30 13.17
N ASN A 330 12.83 19.13 14.49
CA ASN A 330 13.11 20.22 15.45
C ASN A 330 14.52 20.20 16.03
N SER A 331 15.43 19.42 15.46
CA SER A 331 16.80 19.28 15.95
C SER A 331 17.71 20.40 15.41
N LYS A 332 18.74 20.77 16.19
CA LYS A 332 19.82 21.64 15.70
C LYS A 332 20.51 21.05 14.46
N MET A 333 20.65 19.73 14.41
CA MET A 333 21.26 19.02 13.28
C MET A 333 20.55 19.35 11.97
N LEU A 334 19.22 19.22 11.91
CA LEU A 334 18.49 19.52 10.69
C LEU A 334 18.49 21.02 10.36
N GLN A 335 18.46 21.90 11.36
CA GLN A 335 18.60 23.35 11.14
C GLN A 335 19.94 23.71 10.49
N ASP A 336 21.04 23.12 10.96
CA ASP A 336 22.37 23.31 10.38
C ASP A 336 22.40 22.83 8.92
N ILE A 337 21.86 21.64 8.65
CA ILE A 337 21.77 21.06 7.30
C ILE A 337 20.98 21.98 6.35
N VAL A 338 19.78 22.41 6.77
CA VAL A 338 18.91 23.29 5.96
C VAL A 338 19.60 24.63 5.70
N THR A 339 20.29 25.20 6.69
CA THR A 339 21.01 26.48 6.53
C THR A 339 22.18 26.34 5.56
N ALA A 340 22.99 25.28 5.69
CA ALA A 340 24.08 24.99 4.76
C ALA A 340 23.55 24.78 3.34
N TYR A 341 22.47 23.99 3.18
CA TYR A 341 21.84 23.76 1.89
C TYR A 341 21.38 25.06 1.23
N HIS A 342 20.67 25.94 1.94
CA HIS A 342 20.19 27.21 1.36
C HIS A 342 21.34 28.13 0.93
N ARG A 343 22.41 28.24 1.72
CA ARG A 343 23.60 29.03 1.35
C ARG A 343 24.18 28.56 0.01
N VAL A 344 24.33 27.25 -0.14
CA VAL A 344 24.89 26.64 -1.34
C VAL A 344 23.90 26.73 -2.52
N ALA A 345 22.64 26.36 -2.31
CA ALA A 345 21.61 26.28 -3.35
C ALA A 345 21.33 27.64 -4.02
N ASN A 346 21.42 28.74 -3.26
CA ASN A 346 21.19 30.08 -3.77
C ASN A 346 22.13 30.47 -4.92
N LEU A 347 23.40 30.05 -4.87
CA LEU A 347 24.39 30.32 -5.91
C LEU A 347 24.59 29.15 -6.88
N ALA A 348 24.38 27.90 -6.43
CA ALA A 348 24.53 26.72 -7.27
C ALA A 348 23.67 26.77 -8.56
N LYS A 349 22.51 27.44 -8.53
CA LYS A 349 21.64 27.64 -9.70
C LYS A 349 22.30 28.40 -10.87
N SER A 350 23.38 29.13 -10.60
CA SER A 350 24.16 29.89 -11.59
C SER A 350 25.36 29.11 -12.14
N SER A 351 25.56 27.87 -11.69
CA SER A 351 26.63 27.01 -12.21
C SER A 351 26.43 26.74 -13.71
N PRO A 352 27.49 26.86 -14.54
CA PRO A 352 27.43 26.49 -15.95
C PRO A 352 27.34 24.96 -16.16
N GLY A 353 27.48 24.16 -15.09
CA GLY A 353 27.71 22.73 -15.16
C GLY A 353 29.17 22.41 -15.47
N GLY A 354 29.68 21.32 -14.90
CA GLY A 354 31.05 20.85 -15.10
C GLY A 354 31.69 20.24 -13.86
N GLU A 355 32.89 19.70 -14.02
CA GLU A 355 33.68 19.16 -12.91
C GLU A 355 34.42 20.27 -12.15
N VAL A 356 34.62 20.05 -10.86
CA VAL A 356 35.43 20.93 -10.01
C VAL A 356 36.90 20.64 -10.26
N ASN A 357 37.68 21.66 -10.59
CA ASN A 357 39.11 21.55 -10.80
C ASN A 357 39.89 22.11 -9.61
N SER A 358 40.52 21.23 -8.85
CA SER A 358 41.27 21.62 -7.64
C SER A 358 42.53 22.43 -7.92
N SER A 359 43.08 22.37 -9.14
CA SER A 359 44.25 23.18 -9.52
C SER A 359 43.93 24.67 -9.70
N TRP A 360 42.64 25.06 -9.68
CA TRP A 360 42.22 26.46 -9.87
C TRP A 360 41.77 27.12 -8.57
N PHE A 361 41.97 26.45 -7.42
CA PHE A 361 41.72 27.03 -6.11
C PHE A 361 42.86 27.97 -5.72
N GLU A 362 42.50 29.17 -5.26
CA GLU A 362 43.47 30.18 -4.80
C GLU A 362 43.44 30.33 -3.27
N ASP A 363 42.28 30.11 -2.66
CA ASP A 363 42.10 30.25 -1.22
C ASP A 363 42.07 28.88 -0.51
N GLU A 364 42.62 28.81 0.70
CA GLU A 364 42.57 27.61 1.55
C GLU A 364 41.12 27.20 1.86
N ALA A 365 40.20 28.16 1.91
CA ALA A 365 38.77 27.92 2.11
C ALA A 365 38.13 27.12 0.96
N GLU A 366 38.56 27.32 -0.30
CA GLU A 366 38.10 26.52 -1.44
C GLU A 366 38.57 25.07 -1.32
N GLN A 367 39.85 24.90 -0.97
CA GLN A 367 40.46 23.58 -0.77
C GLN A 367 39.82 22.84 0.41
N GLY A 368 39.54 23.54 1.50
CA GLY A 368 38.90 23.00 2.71
C GLY A 368 37.48 22.51 2.45
N LEU A 369 36.66 23.32 1.76
CA LEU A 369 35.31 22.91 1.37
C LEU A 369 35.35 21.71 0.40
N TYR A 370 36.25 21.72 -0.58
CA TYR A 370 36.37 20.61 -1.52
C TYR A 370 36.82 19.31 -0.85
N ARG A 371 37.76 19.37 0.11
CA ARG A 371 38.17 18.20 0.90
C ARG A 371 37.00 17.64 1.71
N SER A 372 36.29 18.51 2.43
CA SER A 372 35.10 18.13 3.22
C SER A 372 34.02 17.50 2.34
N TYR A 373 33.79 18.08 1.13
CA TYR A 373 32.90 17.52 0.13
C TYR A 373 33.31 16.10 -0.29
N LEU A 374 34.58 15.85 -0.58
CA LEU A 374 35.07 14.54 -0.99
C LEU A 374 34.90 13.50 0.13
N GLU A 375 35.26 13.84 1.36
CA GLU A 375 35.14 12.97 2.54
C GLU A 375 33.67 12.61 2.83
N VAL A 376 32.79 13.61 2.83
CA VAL A 376 31.34 13.40 3.04
C VAL A 376 30.75 12.61 1.89
N ARG A 377 31.16 12.86 0.64
CA ARG A 377 30.70 12.09 -0.53
C ARG A 377 31.05 10.61 -0.41
N GLU A 378 32.30 10.30 -0.08
CA GLU A 378 32.78 8.91 0.08
C GLU A 378 32.02 8.19 1.19
N ARG A 379 31.86 8.83 2.36
CA ARG A 379 31.10 8.25 3.47
C ARG A 379 29.61 8.10 3.13
N LEU A 380 29.00 9.05 2.43
CA LEU A 380 27.61 8.94 1.97
C LEU A 380 27.42 7.79 0.97
N GLU A 381 28.41 7.51 0.12
CA GLU A 381 28.38 6.36 -0.80
C GLU A 381 28.37 5.01 -0.07
N LEU A 382 28.90 4.96 1.15
CA LEU A 382 28.86 3.77 2.00
C LEU A 382 27.54 3.66 2.79
N GLU A 383 27.02 4.77 3.32
CA GLU A 383 25.86 4.76 4.22
C GLU A 383 24.49 4.76 3.49
N LEU A 384 24.40 5.37 2.31
CA LEU A 384 23.14 5.47 1.55
C LEU A 384 22.59 4.11 1.09
N PRO A 385 23.39 3.18 0.52
CA PRO A 385 22.89 1.87 0.11
C PRO A 385 22.30 1.06 1.27
N ASP A 386 22.88 1.21 2.46
CA ASP A 386 22.45 0.57 3.71
C ASP A 386 21.26 1.32 4.37
N ARG A 387 20.75 2.40 3.76
CA ARG A 387 19.63 3.22 4.25
C ARG A 387 19.80 3.76 5.67
N ARG A 388 21.04 4.01 6.07
CA ARG A 388 21.37 4.59 7.37
C ARG A 388 21.17 6.10 7.32
N TYR A 389 19.92 6.54 7.14
CA TYR A 389 19.59 7.95 6.95
C TYR A 389 19.99 8.83 8.12
N GLU A 390 19.99 8.30 9.34
CA GLU A 390 20.53 8.96 10.54
C GLU A 390 22.01 9.34 10.38
N ALA A 391 22.83 8.39 9.93
CA ALA A 391 24.24 8.61 9.65
C ALA A 391 24.40 9.58 8.47
N CYS A 392 23.58 9.43 7.42
CA CYS A 392 23.60 10.34 6.27
C CYS A 392 23.30 11.79 6.67
N LEU A 393 22.33 12.02 7.56
CA LEU A 393 22.03 13.37 8.07
C LEU A 393 23.20 13.92 8.89
N SER A 394 23.81 13.09 9.75
CA SER A 394 25.00 13.50 10.52
C SER A 394 26.15 13.92 9.59
N LEU A 395 26.40 13.15 8.52
CA LEU A 395 27.40 13.46 7.49
C LEU A 395 27.11 14.79 6.78
N LEU A 396 25.86 15.06 6.44
CA LEU A 396 25.48 16.33 5.81
C LEU A 396 25.62 17.52 6.76
N GLN A 397 25.45 17.32 8.07
CA GLN A 397 25.65 18.35 9.08
C GLN A 397 27.11 18.83 9.12
N GLU A 398 28.07 17.92 8.92
CA GLU A 398 29.51 18.24 8.93
C GLU A 398 29.88 19.31 7.88
N LEU A 399 29.09 19.45 6.81
CA LEU A 399 29.29 20.48 5.78
C LEU A 399 28.93 21.89 6.23
N ARG A 400 28.30 22.08 7.40
CA ARG A 400 27.86 23.39 7.89
C ARG A 400 29.03 24.37 8.05
N GLU A 401 30.05 23.98 8.82
CA GLU A 401 31.19 24.85 9.12
C GLU A 401 32.07 25.13 7.89
N PRO A 402 32.43 24.13 7.05
CA PRO A 402 33.19 24.39 5.82
C PRO A 402 32.46 25.29 4.82
N VAL A 403 31.13 25.15 4.70
CA VAL A 403 30.33 26.03 3.85
C VAL A 403 30.36 27.46 4.38
N ASP A 404 30.17 27.65 5.68
CA ASP A 404 30.20 29.00 6.27
C ASP A 404 31.57 29.66 6.10
N TYR A 405 32.65 28.94 6.40
CA TYR A 405 34.01 29.42 6.21
C TYR A 405 34.31 29.79 4.74
N PHE A 406 33.84 28.98 3.79
CA PHE A 406 33.95 29.30 2.37
C PHE A 406 33.25 30.62 2.02
N PHE A 407 32.02 30.83 2.47
CA PHE A 407 31.29 32.07 2.18
C PHE A 407 31.87 33.30 2.89
N ASP A 408 32.48 33.12 4.06
CA ASP A 408 33.12 34.21 4.82
C ASP A 408 34.45 34.65 4.19
N GLN A 409 35.19 33.73 3.56
CA GLN A 409 36.51 34.01 2.99
C GLN A 409 36.53 34.21 1.48
N VAL A 410 35.61 33.59 0.74
CA VAL A 410 35.67 33.49 -0.73
C VAL A 410 34.56 34.29 -1.39
N LEU A 411 34.95 35.31 -2.16
CA LEU A 411 34.00 36.01 -3.04
C LEU A 411 33.68 35.14 -4.26
N VAL A 412 32.50 34.54 -4.28
CA VAL A 412 32.06 33.63 -5.37
C VAL A 412 31.89 34.38 -6.69
N MET A 413 31.30 35.59 -6.66
CA MET A 413 31.07 36.41 -7.84
C MET A 413 32.29 37.28 -8.16
N THR A 414 33.37 36.63 -8.57
CA THR A 414 34.62 37.27 -9.02
C THR A 414 34.56 37.65 -10.51
N GLU A 415 35.35 38.66 -10.91
CA GLU A 415 35.52 39.08 -12.32
C GLU A 415 36.20 37.99 -13.17
N GLN A 416 37.01 37.14 -12.55
CA GLN A 416 37.70 36.05 -13.24
C GLN A 416 36.72 34.92 -13.56
N GLN A 417 36.29 34.84 -14.82
CA GLN A 417 35.30 33.87 -15.28
C GLN A 417 35.62 32.44 -14.85
N ARG A 418 36.86 32.00 -15.05
CA ARG A 418 37.32 30.63 -14.75
C ARG A 418 37.15 30.26 -13.27
N GLN A 419 37.52 31.17 -12.37
CA GLN A 419 37.40 30.95 -10.92
C GLN A 419 35.95 30.94 -10.50
N ARG A 420 35.16 31.91 -10.99
CA ARG A 420 33.73 32.01 -10.71
C ARG A 420 33.01 30.72 -11.10
N GLU A 421 33.28 30.20 -12.30
CA GLU A 421 32.68 28.95 -12.77
C GLU A 421 33.09 27.75 -11.90
N ASN A 422 34.37 27.64 -11.51
CA ASN A 422 34.84 26.57 -10.64
C ASN A 422 34.20 26.62 -9.24
N ARG A 423 34.08 27.81 -8.65
CA ARG A 423 33.42 28.04 -7.35
C ARG A 423 31.93 27.69 -7.42
N LEU A 424 31.23 28.09 -8.49
CA LEU A 424 29.84 27.72 -8.71
C LEU A 424 29.65 26.21 -8.91
N ASN A 425 30.58 25.55 -9.62
CA ASN A 425 30.57 24.09 -9.78
C ASN A 425 30.83 23.38 -8.44
N LEU A 426 31.71 23.90 -7.59
CA LEU A 426 31.93 23.36 -6.23
C LEU A 426 30.64 23.44 -5.40
N LEU A 427 29.95 24.59 -5.43
CA LEU A 427 28.67 24.74 -4.75
C LEU A 427 27.60 23.80 -5.33
N ALA A 428 27.53 23.65 -6.66
CA ALA A 428 26.60 22.69 -7.28
C ALA A 428 26.91 21.24 -6.88
N ALA A 429 28.18 20.86 -6.78
CA ALA A 429 28.59 19.53 -6.33
C ALA A 429 28.18 19.27 -4.87
N VAL A 430 28.41 20.25 -3.99
CA VAL A 430 27.97 20.19 -2.59
C VAL A 430 26.45 20.11 -2.50
N GLN A 431 25.70 20.92 -3.25
CA GLN A 431 24.24 20.85 -3.33
C GLN A 431 23.77 19.45 -3.78
N GLY A 432 24.50 18.84 -4.71
CA GLY A 432 24.26 17.48 -5.18
C GLY A 432 24.26 16.44 -4.06
N LEU A 433 25.13 16.58 -3.05
CA LEU A 433 25.16 15.65 -1.90
C LEU A 433 23.87 15.71 -1.08
N PHE A 434 23.39 16.91 -0.76
CA PHE A 434 22.13 17.09 -0.05
C PHE A 434 20.96 16.47 -0.83
N LYS A 435 20.91 16.72 -2.14
CA LYS A 435 19.88 16.17 -3.05
C LYS A 435 19.92 14.66 -3.23
N ARG A 436 20.95 13.95 -2.75
CA ARG A 436 20.94 12.48 -2.67
C ARG A 436 20.10 11.97 -1.50
N VAL A 437 19.95 12.78 -0.45
CA VAL A 437 19.14 12.43 0.72
C VAL A 437 17.74 13.01 0.58
N ALA A 438 17.58 14.33 0.47
CA ALA A 438 16.27 14.98 0.40
C ALA A 438 16.36 16.35 -0.30
N ASP A 439 15.22 16.90 -0.73
CA ASP A 439 15.16 18.32 -1.10
C ASP A 439 14.89 19.18 0.14
N PHE A 440 15.96 19.63 0.77
CA PHE A 440 15.90 20.45 1.98
C PHE A 440 15.28 21.84 1.76
N SER A 441 15.06 22.28 0.51
CA SER A 441 14.33 23.55 0.25
C SER A 441 12.87 23.48 0.69
N LEU A 442 12.31 22.28 0.82
CA LEU A 442 10.90 22.04 1.15
C LEU A 442 10.65 21.93 2.66
N LEU A 443 11.69 21.98 3.49
CA LEU A 443 11.61 21.95 4.96
C LEU A 443 11.60 23.36 5.58
N ALA A 444 11.16 24.33 4.77
CA ALA A 444 11.36 25.76 4.99
C ALA A 444 10.45 26.32 6.09
N GLU A 445 10.70 26.01 7.37
CA GLU A 445 10.23 26.85 8.49
C GLU A 445 10.75 26.51 9.90
N ILE A 446 11.77 25.66 10.07
CA ILE A 446 12.22 25.28 11.42
C ILE A 446 12.91 26.47 12.14
N ALA A 447 13.54 27.39 11.40
CA ALA A 447 14.26 28.54 11.96
C ALA A 447 13.35 29.61 12.61
N GLY A 448 12.04 29.62 12.34
CA GLY A 448 11.10 30.63 12.83
C GLY A 448 10.25 30.21 14.05
N ARG A 449 10.09 28.90 14.30
CA ARG A 449 9.18 28.41 15.35
C ARG A 449 9.76 28.47 16.77
N ASN A 450 11.08 28.59 16.90
CA ASN A 450 11.74 28.74 18.21
C ASN A 450 11.75 30.18 18.76
N ASN A 451 11.17 31.16 18.06
CA ASN A 451 11.04 32.54 18.52
C ASN A 451 9.65 32.90 19.04
N ILE A 452 8.76 31.90 19.21
CA ILE A 452 7.46 32.06 19.86
C ILE A 452 7.36 31.00 20.97
N ALA A 453 8.11 31.21 22.04
CA ALA A 453 7.91 30.55 23.33
C ALA A 453 8.16 31.57 24.45
#